data_AF-A0AAN8S9R4-F1
#
_entry.id   AF-A0AAN8S9R4-F1
#
_cell.length_a   1.000
_cell.length_b   1.000
_cell.length_c   1.000
_cell.angle_alpha   90.00
_cell.angle_beta   90.00
_cell.angle_gamma   90.00
#
_symmetry.space_group_name_H-M   'P 1'
#
loop_
_entity.id
_entity.type
_entity.pdbx_description
1 polymer ?
#
loop_
_entity_poly.entity_id
_entity_poly.type
_entity_poly.pdbx_seq_one_letter_code
_entity_poly.pdbx_strand_id
1 'polypeptide(L)'
;MDVEVENGNYFLKLLRAETSRLNNLVCSTENELEDDSMIPEDIRGKMRVAIGKGRMLLKKKFVTFEELCFRNLGIKSDVRYPVTAEDLAGYWDTIVLQILQVYSIFDEVDASRKNEWKSKSLEL
;
A
#
# COMPACT_ATOMS: atom_id res chain seq x y z
N MET A 1 25.13 3.93 -18.86
CA MET A 1 24.12 3.73 -17.80
C MET A 1 22.88 4.44 -18.29
N ASP A 2 21.90 3.69 -18.77
CA ASP A 2 20.60 4.26 -19.12
C ASP A 2 19.97 4.74 -17.82
N VAL A 3 19.87 6.07 -17.67
CA VAL A 3 19.08 6.66 -16.59
C VAL A 3 17.65 6.31 -16.93
N GLU A 4 17.06 5.39 -16.17
CA GLU A 4 15.67 5.02 -16.34
C GLU A 4 14.84 6.29 -16.13
N VAL A 5 14.22 6.80 -17.19
CA VAL A 5 13.47 8.05 -17.10
C VAL A 5 12.27 7.79 -16.20
N GLU A 6 12.23 8.43 -15.03
CA GLU A 6 11.14 8.41 -14.05
C GLU A 6 9.88 9.13 -14.58
N ASN A 7 9.40 8.69 -15.73
CA ASN A 7 8.17 9.17 -16.36
C ASN A 7 6.97 8.34 -15.90
N GLY A 8 5.78 8.71 -16.37
CA GLY A 8 4.54 8.02 -16.01
C GLY A 8 4.57 6.51 -16.27
N ASN A 9 5.29 6.01 -17.29
CA ASN A 9 5.38 4.56 -17.53
C ASN A 9 6.20 3.84 -16.46
N TYR A 10 7.28 4.45 -15.98
CA TYR A 10 8.08 3.91 -14.87
C TYR A 10 7.22 3.78 -13.61
N PHE A 11 6.57 4.87 -13.21
CA PHE A 11 5.72 4.89 -12.02
C PHE A 11 4.48 3.99 -12.14
N LEU A 12 3.88 3.84 -13.32
CA LEU A 12 2.77 2.89 -13.54
C LEU A 12 3.20 1.43 -13.32
N LYS A 13 4.43 1.06 -13.68
CA LYS A 13 4.95 -0.29 -13.40
C LYS A 13 5.07 -0.53 -11.90
N LEU A 14 5.66 0.43 -11.17
CA LEU A 14 5.79 0.36 -9.71
C LEU A 14 4.42 0.30 -9.03
N LEU A 15 3.50 1.17 -9.44
CA LEU A 15 2.14 1.23 -8.91
C LEU A 15 1.40 -0.11 -9.10
N ARG A 16 1.53 -0.75 -10.26
CA ARG A 16 0.91 -2.06 -10.53
C ARG A 16 1.46 -3.15 -9.62
N ALA A 17 2.78 -3.21 -9.45
CA ALA A 17 3.42 -4.18 -8.56
C ALA A 17 2.93 -4.02 -7.11
N GLU A 18 2.91 -2.78 -6.60
CA GLU A 18 2.40 -2.49 -5.25
C GLU A 18 0.90 -2.71 -5.12
N THR A 19 0.11 -2.43 -6.16
CA THR A 19 -1.34 -2.72 -6.18
C THR A 19 -1.59 -4.22 -5.99
N SER A 20 -0.89 -5.07 -6.76
CA SER A 20 -1.03 -6.51 -6.63
C SER A 20 -0.60 -7.00 -5.25
N ARG A 21 0.56 -6.54 -4.75
CA ARG A 21 1.09 -6.96 -3.45
C ARG A 21 0.17 -6.57 -2.30
N LEU A 22 -0.22 -5.30 -2.23
CA LEU A 22 -1.07 -4.78 -1.16
C LEU A 22 -2.47 -5.41 -1.23
N ASN A 23 -3.05 -5.58 -2.42
CA ASN A 23 -4.36 -6.21 -2.56
C ASN A 23 -4.35 -7.66 -2.08
N ASN A 24 -3.30 -8.43 -2.40
CA ASN A 24 -3.17 -9.81 -1.93
C ASN A 24 -3.10 -9.87 -0.39
N LEU A 25 -2.25 -9.04 0.23
CA LEU A 25 -2.14 -8.97 1.68
C LEU A 25 -3.47 -8.63 2.35
N VAL A 26 -4.17 -7.63 1.83
CA VAL A 26 -5.47 -7.19 2.35
C VAL A 26 -6.50 -8.33 2.24
N CYS A 27 -6.64 -8.96 1.07
CA CYS A 27 -7.60 -10.05 0.88
C CYS A 27 -7.27 -11.26 1.77
N SER A 28 -6.00 -11.67 1.86
CA SER A 28 -5.60 -12.78 2.72
C SER A 28 -5.90 -12.53 4.19
N THR A 29 -5.69 -11.29 4.65
CA THR A 29 -5.96 -10.89 6.04
C THR A 29 -7.47 -10.79 6.31
N GLU A 30 -8.26 -10.33 5.34
CA GLU A 30 -9.73 -10.33 5.43
C GLU A 30 -10.26 -11.76 5.62
N ASN A 31 -9.81 -12.71 4.78
CA ASN A 31 -10.22 -14.11 4.89
C ASN A 31 -9.81 -14.72 6.25
N GLU A 32 -8.58 -14.46 6.70
CA GLU A 32 -8.11 -14.96 8.00
C GLU A 32 -8.92 -14.41 9.19
N LEU A 33 -9.37 -13.14 9.12
CA LEU A 33 -10.25 -12.57 10.14
C LEU A 33 -11.63 -13.24 10.19
N GLU A 34 -12.13 -13.70 9.05
CA GLU A 34 -13.42 -14.39 8.94
C GLU A 34 -13.33 -15.84 9.43
N ASP A 35 -12.21 -16.51 9.16
CA ASP A 35 -12.04 -17.95 9.41
C ASP A 35 -11.50 -18.28 10.83
N ASP A 36 -10.59 -17.47 11.38
CA ASP A 36 -9.87 -17.84 12.61
C ASP A 36 -10.44 -17.17 13.88
N SER A 37 -11.27 -17.93 14.59
CA SER A 37 -11.83 -17.52 15.90
C SER A 37 -10.82 -17.48 17.05
N MET A 38 -9.59 -17.98 16.87
CA MET A 38 -8.53 -17.97 17.89
C MET A 38 -7.70 -16.69 17.91
N ILE A 39 -7.84 -15.82 16.90
CA ILE A 39 -7.12 -14.53 16.86
C ILE A 39 -7.57 -13.64 18.03
N PRO A 40 -6.64 -13.12 18.85
CA PRO A 40 -6.95 -12.17 19.90
C PRO A 40 -7.56 -10.86 19.37
N GLU A 41 -8.48 -10.25 20.11
CA GLU A 41 -9.17 -9.03 19.66
C GLU A 41 -8.23 -7.83 19.43
N ASP A 42 -7.14 -7.73 20.17
CA ASP A 42 -6.13 -6.69 19.95
C ASP A 42 -5.44 -6.86 18.58
N ILE A 43 -5.13 -8.10 18.20
CA ILE A 43 -4.58 -8.44 16.88
C ILE A 43 -5.63 -8.24 15.79
N ARG A 44 -6.89 -8.66 16.02
CA ARG A 44 -7.98 -8.38 15.05
C ARG A 44 -8.17 -6.88 14.83
N GLY A 45 -8.06 -6.08 15.89
CA GLY A 45 -8.09 -4.62 15.80
C GLY A 45 -6.99 -4.08 14.87
N LYS A 46 -5.75 -4.56 15.03
CA LYS A 46 -4.63 -4.20 14.15
C LYS A 46 -4.88 -4.62 12.69
N MET A 47 -5.35 -5.85 12.47
CA MET A 47 -5.69 -6.36 11.12
C MET A 47 -6.77 -5.49 10.46
N ARG A 48 -7.85 -5.16 11.16
CA ARG A 48 -8.93 -4.28 10.65
C ARG A 48 -8.39 -2.90 10.26
N VAL A 49 -7.49 -2.33 11.06
CA VAL A 49 -6.82 -1.05 10.74
C VAL A 49 -5.95 -1.19 9.48
N ALA A 50 -5.14 -2.24 9.37
CA ALA A 50 -4.30 -2.48 8.20
C ALA A 50 -5.12 -2.66 6.92
N ILE A 51 -6.19 -3.48 6.98
CA ILE A 51 -7.15 -3.68 5.90
C ILE A 51 -7.77 -2.35 5.47
N GLY A 52 -8.30 -1.57 6.42
CA GLY A 52 -8.94 -0.29 6.12
C GLY A 52 -7.99 0.69 5.43
N LYS A 53 -6.75 0.83 5.94
CA LYS A 53 -5.71 1.67 5.32
C LYS A 53 -5.31 1.15 3.94
N GLY A 54 -5.11 -0.16 3.79
CA GLY A 54 -4.76 -0.80 2.53
C GLY A 54 -5.85 -0.60 1.46
N ARG A 55 -7.12 -0.81 1.81
CA ARG A 55 -8.27 -0.55 0.91
C ARG A 55 -8.38 0.94 0.53
N MET A 56 -8.08 1.86 1.44
CA MET A 56 -8.06 3.30 1.14
C MET A 56 -6.93 3.66 0.16
N LEU A 57 -5.74 3.09 0.32
CA LEU A 57 -4.64 3.26 -0.63
C LEU A 57 -5.05 2.78 -2.02
N LEU A 58 -5.55 1.54 -2.12
CA LEU A 58 -5.95 0.91 -3.38
C LEU A 58 -7.08 1.67 -4.10
N LYS A 59 -8.14 2.05 -3.39
CA LYS A 59 -9.35 2.66 -3.99
C LYS A 59 -9.24 4.16 -4.26
N LYS A 60 -8.33 4.85 -3.59
CA LYS A 60 -8.21 6.31 -3.69
C LYS A 60 -6.83 6.74 -4.15
N LYS A 61 -5.80 6.53 -3.31
CA LYS A 61 -4.47 7.09 -3.55
C LYS A 61 -3.83 6.53 -4.82
N PHE A 62 -3.96 5.23 -5.06
CA PHE A 62 -3.39 4.57 -6.23
C PHE A 62 -4.10 5.00 -7.51
N VAL A 63 -5.43 5.09 -7.49
CA VAL A 63 -6.23 5.60 -8.62
C VAL A 63 -5.83 7.04 -8.96
N THR A 64 -5.72 7.92 -7.94
CA THR A 64 -5.27 9.31 -8.16
C THR A 64 -3.86 9.38 -8.76
N PHE A 65 -2.95 8.51 -8.33
CA PHE A 65 -1.59 8.48 -8.86
C PHE A 65 -1.52 7.93 -10.28
N GLU A 66 -2.32 6.91 -10.60
CA GLU A 66 -2.46 6.39 -11.95
C GLU A 66 -2.91 7.50 -12.93
N GLU A 67 -3.88 8.32 -12.52
CA GLU A 67 -4.32 9.48 -13.30
C GLU A 67 -3.25 10.56 -13.47
N LEU A 68 -2.41 10.78 -12.45
CA LEU A 68 -1.25 11.67 -12.56
C LEU A 68 -0.25 11.14 -13.58
N CYS A 69 0.03 9.84 -13.57
CA CYS A 69 0.92 9.20 -14.54
C CYS A 69 0.38 9.34 -15.96
N PHE A 70 -0.92 9.11 -16.19
CA PHE A 70 -1.52 9.29 -17.52
C PHE A 70 -1.49 10.75 -18.01
N ARG A 71 -1.61 11.71 -17.09
CA ARG A 71 -1.44 13.15 -17.42
C ARG A 71 0.00 13.48 -17.81
N ASN A 72 0.99 12.92 -17.11
CA ASN A 72 2.41 13.07 -17.46
C ASN A 72 2.72 12.49 -18.86
N LEU A 73 2.06 11.40 -19.24
CA LEU A 73 2.22 10.77 -20.56
C LEU A 73 1.47 11.49 -21.69
N GLY A 74 0.76 12.59 -21.42
CA GLY A 74 -0.03 13.31 -22.42
C GLY A 74 -1.29 12.58 -22.90
N ILE A 75 -1.62 11.42 -22.34
CA ILE A 75 -2.79 10.60 -22.71
C ILE A 75 -4.12 11.30 -22.34
N LYS A 76 -4.07 12.30 -21.45
CA LYS A 76 -5.22 13.08 -20.98
C LYS A 76 -5.03 14.60 -21.00
N SER A 77 -4.03 15.16 -21.70
CA SER A 77 -3.68 16.58 -21.53
C SER A 77 -4.21 17.53 -22.61
N ASP A 78 -5.30 18.23 -22.29
CA ASP A 78 -5.60 19.58 -22.80
C ASP A 78 -5.39 20.62 -21.68
N VAL A 79 -4.32 20.45 -20.88
CA VAL A 79 -4.12 21.21 -19.65
C VAL A 79 -2.96 22.18 -19.78
N ARG A 80 -3.20 23.42 -19.36
CA ARG A 80 -2.26 24.55 -19.36
C ARG A 80 -0.95 24.28 -18.59
N TYR A 81 -0.95 23.31 -17.68
CA TYR A 81 0.20 22.93 -16.85
C TYR A 81 0.42 21.40 -16.94
N PRO A 82 1.49 20.94 -17.59
CA PRO A 82 1.80 19.52 -17.68
C PRO A 82 2.31 18.99 -16.34
N VAL A 83 1.98 17.73 -16.03
CA VAL A 83 2.53 17.02 -14.86
C VAL A 83 3.98 16.67 -15.15
N THR A 84 4.90 17.07 -14.29
CA THR A 84 6.34 16.81 -14.43
C THR A 84 6.74 15.47 -13.79
N ALA A 85 7.96 15.00 -14.07
CA ALA A 85 8.52 13.83 -13.39
C ALA A 85 8.70 14.08 -11.89
N GLU A 86 9.06 15.31 -11.49
CA GLU A 86 9.21 15.70 -10.08
C GLU A 86 7.87 15.64 -9.32
N ASP A 87 6.77 16.06 -9.97
CA ASP A 87 5.42 15.94 -9.38
C ASP A 87 5.05 14.47 -9.12
N LEU A 88 5.43 13.57 -10.03
CA LEU A 88 5.19 12.13 -9.86
C LEU A 88 6.04 11.56 -8.73
N ALA A 89 7.33 11.89 -8.69
CA ALA A 89 8.24 11.42 -7.64
C ALA A 89 7.77 11.86 -6.25
N GLY A 90 7.43 13.14 -6.07
CA GLY A 90 6.97 13.65 -4.78
C GLY A 90 5.64 13.02 -4.31
N TYR A 91 4.71 12.77 -5.25
CA TYR A 91 3.48 12.06 -4.91
C TYR A 91 3.75 10.58 -4.57
N TRP A 92 4.66 9.95 -5.31
CA TRP A 92 5.06 8.57 -5.09
C TRP A 92 5.70 8.37 -3.72
N ASP A 93 6.62 9.25 -3.30
CA ASP A 93 7.22 9.20 -1.96
C ASP A 93 6.17 9.23 -0.86
N THR A 94 5.14 10.08 -1.03
CA THR A 94 4.02 10.16 -0.09
C THR A 94 3.19 8.88 -0.06
N ILE A 95 3.00 8.22 -1.21
CA ILE A 95 2.36 6.90 -1.28
C ILE A 95 3.23 5.85 -0.58
N VAL A 96 4.53 5.81 -0.88
CA VAL A 96 5.47 4.82 -0.34
C VAL A 96 5.49 4.86 1.17
N LEU A 97 5.54 6.05 1.78
CA LEU A 97 5.48 6.20 3.24
C LEU A 97 4.21 5.57 3.83
N GLN A 98 3.06 5.76 3.18
CA GLN A 98 1.80 5.16 3.64
C GLN A 98 1.77 3.65 3.43
N ILE A 99 2.31 3.17 2.31
CA ILE A 99 2.47 1.74 2.03
C ILE A 99 3.33 1.08 3.12
N LEU A 100 4.49 1.65 3.44
CA LEU A 100 5.41 1.15 4.46
C LEU A 100 4.74 1.09 5.84
N GLN A 101 3.95 2.10 6.21
CA GLN A 101 3.19 2.08 7.45
C GLN A 101 2.18 0.92 7.49
N VAL A 102 1.52 0.62 6.37
CA VAL A 102 0.58 -0.51 6.30
C VAL A 102 1.31 -1.84 6.38
N TYR A 103 2.44 -2.00 5.68
CA TYR A 103 3.25 -3.22 5.78
C TYR A 103 3.81 -3.46 7.16
N SER A 104 4.25 -2.41 7.88
CA SER A 104 4.68 -2.55 9.27
C SER A 104 3.60 -3.17 10.16
N ILE A 105 2.32 -2.85 9.94
CA ILE A 105 1.22 -3.45 10.71
C ILE A 105 1.02 -4.92 10.31
N PHE A 106 1.11 -5.25 9.02
CA PHE A 106 1.06 -6.64 8.57
C PHE A 106 2.22 -7.48 9.11
N ASP A 107 3.42 -6.91 9.18
CA ASP A 107 4.60 -7.57 9.76
C ASP A 107 4.42 -7.82 11.26
N GLU A 108 3.81 -6.90 12.01
CA GLU A 108 3.45 -7.11 13.41
C GLU A 108 2.43 -8.24 13.59
N VAL A 109 1.42 -8.32 12.71
CA VAL A 109 0.42 -9.38 12.72
C VAL A 109 1.08 -10.73 12.41
N ASP A 110 1.94 -10.79 11.40
CA ASP A 110 2.66 -12.02 11.04
C ASP A 110 3.62 -12.48 12.14
N ALA A 111 4.32 -11.55 12.79
CA ALA A 111 5.14 -11.85 13.96
C ALA A 111 4.31 -12.43 15.12
N SER A 112 3.11 -11.90 15.34
CA SER A 112 2.18 -12.41 16.36
C SER A 112 1.68 -13.81 15.99
N ARG A 113 1.35 -14.05 14.71
CA ARG A 113 0.94 -15.36 14.18
C ARG A 113 2.00 -16.43 14.43
N LYS A 114 3.26 -16.11 14.10
CA LYS A 114 4.41 -17.02 14.31
C LYS A 114 4.66 -17.36 15.77
N ASN A 115 4.20 -16.51 16.69
CA ASN A 115 4.28 -16.73 18.13
C ASN A 115 2.98 -17.33 18.71
N GLU A 116 2.14 -17.98 17.88
CA GLU A 116 0.85 -18.54 18.27
C GLU A 116 -0.07 -17.51 18.95
N TRP A 117 -0.06 -16.27 18.44
CA TRP A 117 -0.81 -15.15 18.98
C TRP A 117 -0.49 -14.79 20.44
N LYS A 118 0.61 -15.32 21.00
CA LYS A 118 1.04 -14.96 22.34
C LYS A 118 1.44 -13.50 22.33
N SER A 119 0.71 -12.71 23.11
CA SER A 119 1.09 -11.34 23.41
C SER A 119 2.51 -11.33 23.98
N LYS A 120 3.33 -10.35 23.62
CA LYS A 120 4.58 -10.09 24.33
C LYS A 120 4.20 -9.64 25.75
N SER A 121 3.89 -10.60 26.62
CA SER A 121 3.83 -10.35 28.06
C SER A 121 5.21 -9.85 28.44
N LEU A 122 5.29 -8.58 28.81
CA LEU A 122 6.44 -8.01 29.49
C LEU A 122 6.70 -8.88 30.72
N GLU A 123 7.68 -9.78 30.63
CA GLU A 123 8.35 -10.29 31.81
C GLU A 123 9.13 -9.10 32.39
N LEU A 124 8.54 -8.49 33.43
CA LEU A 124 9.19 -7.59 34.36
C LEU A 124 9.69 -8.40 35.57
#